data_AF-A0A8T3R1A4-F1
#
_entry.id   AF-A0A8T3R1A4-F1
#
_cell.length_a   1.000
_cell.length_b   1.000
_cell.length_c   1.000
_cell.angle_alpha   90.00
_cell.angle_beta   90.00
_cell.angle_gamma   90.00
#
_symmetry.space_group_name_H-M   'P 1'
#
loop_
_entity.id
_entity.type
_entity.pdbx_description
1 polymer ?
#
loop_
_entity_poly.entity_id
_entity_poly.type
_entity_poly.pdbx_seq_one_letter_code
_entity_poly.pdbx_strand_id
1 'polypeptide(L)'
;MERRRRTILALLVTAAAVALPSPAVDRSAAFEPGERTSLAATDAITSVAADRSSMQLDATYDADLRISWRSRVIVVDLTVTIRNTSGAAIDRVDLNTIAAKLGGMRLKKVTVDGSAGAATVRGQTISVPLGRNLAVNASTAIRIRYRATLRSNLAGSNWLFTRTNGIVDLYRWLPWVSRRTPFQRPNHGDPFVTPSSRSVTVRIETSRRLVLAT
;
A
#
# COMPACT_ATOMS: atom_id res chain seq x y z
N MET A 1 -21.19 24.29 30.38
CA MET A 1 -22.48 23.68 30.03
C MET A 1 -23.13 24.58 29.00
N GLU A 2 -22.86 24.38 27.70
CA GLU A 2 -23.62 25.09 26.65
C GLU A 2 -23.50 24.33 25.32
N ARG A 3 -24.63 23.76 24.89
CA ARG A 3 -24.78 22.97 23.67
C ARG A 3 -25.13 23.93 22.52
N ARG A 4 -24.30 24.01 21.48
CA ARG A 4 -24.72 24.55 20.18
C ARG A 4 -24.84 23.41 19.18
N ARG A 5 -26.07 22.93 19.02
CA ARG A 5 -26.52 22.06 17.93
C ARG A 5 -26.47 22.86 16.62
N ARG A 6 -25.74 22.39 15.62
CA ARG A 6 -25.87 22.84 14.23
C ARG A 6 -26.49 21.71 13.43
N THR A 7 -27.78 21.88 13.15
CA THR A 7 -28.57 21.10 12.19
C THR A 7 -28.20 21.57 10.80
N ILE A 8 -27.76 20.68 9.90
CA ILE A 8 -27.67 20.97 8.47
C ILE A 8 -28.54 19.95 7.74
N LEU A 9 -29.49 20.52 7.01
CA LEU A 9 -30.52 19.93 6.16
C LEU A 9 -29.93 19.00 5.09
N ALA A 10 -30.51 17.82 4.94
CA ALA A 10 -30.31 16.94 3.79
C ALA A 10 -31.19 17.43 2.63
N LEU A 11 -30.59 17.69 1.47
CA LEU A 11 -31.32 17.92 0.22
C LEU A 11 -31.41 16.59 -0.53
N LEU A 12 -32.62 16.02 -0.57
CA LEU A 12 -32.98 14.90 -1.45
C LEU A 12 -33.18 15.47 -2.87
N VAL A 13 -32.47 14.95 -3.86
CA VAL A 13 -32.78 15.16 -5.28
C VAL A 13 -33.27 13.81 -5.83
N THR A 14 -34.58 13.72 -6.02
CA THR A 14 -35.26 12.57 -6.62
C THR A 14 -35.25 12.78 -8.14
N ALA A 15 -34.42 12.04 -8.87
CA ALA A 15 -34.51 11.95 -10.32
C ALA A 15 -35.36 10.74 -10.70
N ALA A 16 -36.60 11.00 -11.11
CA ALA A 16 -37.44 10.02 -11.80
C ALA A 16 -37.09 10.06 -13.29
N ALA A 17 -36.74 8.90 -13.86
CA ALA A 17 -36.65 8.72 -15.30
C ALA A 17 -37.46 7.49 -15.71
N VAL A 18 -38.28 7.72 -16.73
CA VAL A 18 -39.39 6.93 -17.24
C VAL A 18 -38.89 5.65 -17.92
N ALA A 19 -39.50 4.51 -17.59
CA ALA A 19 -39.34 3.26 -18.32
C ALA A 19 -40.32 3.23 -19.52
N LEU A 20 -39.80 3.06 -20.72
CA LEU A 20 -40.57 2.75 -21.92
C LEU A 20 -40.45 1.25 -22.23
N PRO A 21 -41.56 0.52 -22.43
CA PRO A 21 -41.53 -0.84 -22.96
C PRO A 21 -41.47 -0.80 -24.50
N SER A 22 -40.63 -1.66 -25.08
CA SER A 22 -40.67 -1.95 -26.52
C SER A 22 -40.53 -3.46 -26.77
N PRO A 23 -41.15 -3.97 -27.85
CA PRO A 23 -41.73 -5.30 -27.91
C PRO A 23 -40.74 -6.41 -28.23
N ALA A 24 -41.07 -7.61 -27.72
CA ALA A 24 -40.49 -8.87 -28.14
C ALA A 24 -40.81 -9.13 -29.62
N VAL A 25 -39.76 -9.35 -30.42
CA VAL A 25 -39.88 -9.97 -31.74
C VAL A 25 -39.38 -11.39 -31.60
N ASP A 26 -40.32 -12.33 -31.67
CA ASP A 26 -40.08 -13.75 -31.77
C ASP A 26 -39.77 -14.07 -33.25
N ARG A 27 -38.54 -14.53 -33.52
CA ARG A 27 -38.16 -15.13 -34.81
C ARG A 27 -37.34 -16.37 -34.53
N SER A 28 -38.06 -17.48 -34.34
CA SER A 28 -37.58 -18.82 -34.64
C SER A 28 -37.13 -18.86 -36.11
N ALA A 29 -35.82 -18.97 -36.32
CA ALA A 29 -35.24 -19.46 -37.55
C ALA A 29 -34.32 -20.62 -37.18
N ALA A 30 -34.73 -21.82 -37.58
CA ALA A 30 -33.94 -23.03 -37.53
C ALA A 30 -32.66 -22.86 -38.34
N PHE A 31 -31.51 -23.07 -37.69
CA PHE A 31 -30.23 -23.25 -38.36
C PHE A 31 -29.74 -24.67 -38.08
N GLU A 32 -29.40 -25.35 -39.17
CA GLU A 32 -28.93 -26.73 -39.22
C GLU A 32 -27.64 -26.97 -38.43
N PRO A 33 -27.35 -28.22 -38.01
CA PRO A 33 -26.13 -28.59 -37.32
C PRO A 33 -24.97 -28.67 -38.33
N GLY A 34 -24.46 -27.51 -38.73
CA GLY A 34 -23.17 -27.38 -39.38
C GLY A 34 -22.06 -27.54 -38.34
N GLU A 35 -21.39 -28.68 -38.41
CA GLU A 35 -20.15 -29.08 -37.76
C GLU A 35 -19.20 -27.90 -37.50
N ARG A 36 -19.33 -27.29 -36.32
CA ARG A 36 -18.30 -26.38 -35.80
C ARG A 36 -17.31 -27.24 -35.06
N THR A 37 -16.17 -27.49 -35.70
CA THR A 37 -14.93 -27.85 -35.02
C THR A 37 -14.61 -26.72 -34.05
N SER A 38 -15.17 -26.81 -32.84
CA SER A 38 -14.76 -26.01 -31.70
C SER A 38 -13.36 -26.51 -31.37
N LEU A 39 -12.35 -25.78 -31.86
CA LEU A 39 -11.06 -25.75 -31.22
C LEU A 39 -11.34 -25.32 -29.79
N ALA A 40 -11.43 -26.30 -28.89
CA ALA A 40 -11.38 -26.07 -27.47
C ALA A 40 -10.13 -25.22 -27.26
N ALA A 41 -10.33 -23.93 -27.00
CA ALA A 41 -9.30 -23.10 -26.44
C ALA A 41 -8.94 -23.81 -25.13
N THR A 42 -7.83 -24.53 -25.15
CA THR A 42 -7.15 -24.95 -23.94
C THR A 42 -6.91 -23.65 -23.20
N ASP A 43 -7.79 -23.34 -22.25
CA ASP A 43 -7.56 -22.34 -21.24
C ASP A 43 -6.23 -22.74 -20.61
N ALA A 44 -5.18 -22.05 -21.07
CA ALA A 44 -3.87 -22.12 -20.48
C ALA A 44 -4.01 -21.43 -19.13
N ILE A 45 -4.54 -22.18 -18.16
CA ILE A 45 -4.48 -21.86 -16.74
C ILE A 45 -3.01 -22.05 -16.35
N THR A 46 -2.20 -21.04 -16.67
CA THR A 46 -0.84 -20.90 -16.16
C THR A 46 -0.72 -19.42 -15.79
N SER A 47 -0.62 -19.03 -14.52
CA SER A 47 0.02 -19.67 -13.40
C SER A 47 -0.73 -19.39 -12.11
N VAL A 48 -0.80 -20.37 -11.22
CA VAL A 48 -0.91 -20.12 -9.78
C VAL A 48 0.22 -19.18 -9.39
N ALA A 49 -0.11 -18.08 -8.69
CA ALA A 49 0.87 -17.20 -8.06
C ALA A 49 1.83 -18.06 -7.23
N ALA A 50 3.11 -18.10 -7.62
CA ALA A 50 4.14 -18.90 -6.97
C ALA A 50 4.60 -18.31 -5.60
N ASP A 51 3.84 -17.35 -5.05
CA ASP A 51 4.18 -16.59 -3.83
C ASP A 51 5.62 -16.03 -3.89
N ARG A 52 6.01 -15.60 -5.09
CA ARG A 52 7.36 -15.23 -5.46
C ARG A 52 7.58 -13.73 -5.28
N SER A 53 8.60 -13.42 -4.49
CA SER A 53 9.09 -12.06 -4.22
C SER A 53 10.60 -12.00 -4.51
N SER A 54 11.14 -10.80 -4.71
CA SER A 54 12.58 -10.59 -4.92
C SER A 54 13.05 -9.27 -4.32
N MET A 55 14.34 -9.22 -3.94
CA MET A 55 15.04 -7.98 -3.59
C MET A 55 15.75 -7.34 -4.78
N GLN A 56 15.87 -8.07 -5.89
CA GLN A 56 16.40 -7.53 -7.14
C GLN A 56 15.29 -6.77 -7.84
N LEU A 57 14.97 -5.61 -7.27
CA LEU A 57 13.97 -4.67 -7.74
C LEU A 57 14.59 -3.29 -7.75
N ASP A 58 14.24 -2.53 -8.77
CA ASP A 58 14.52 -1.11 -8.82
C ASP A 58 13.27 -0.37 -8.31
N ALA A 59 13.44 0.52 -7.33
CA ALA A 59 12.32 1.20 -6.68
C ALA A 59 12.58 2.70 -6.57
N THR A 60 11.53 3.49 -6.79
CA THR A 60 11.50 4.92 -6.44
C THR A 60 10.34 5.20 -5.49
N TYR A 61 10.46 6.25 -4.68
CA TYR A 61 9.55 6.54 -3.59
C TYR A 61 9.10 7.99 -3.64
N ASP A 62 7.78 8.21 -3.54
CA ASP A 62 7.17 9.52 -3.30
C ASP A 62 6.28 9.42 -2.07
N ALA A 63 6.64 10.16 -1.01
CA ALA A 63 6.05 10.03 0.30
C ALA A 63 5.60 11.36 0.91
N ASP A 64 4.34 11.39 1.32
CA ASP A 64 3.76 12.42 2.16
C ASP A 64 3.70 11.94 3.62
N LEU A 65 4.41 12.64 4.49
CA LEU A 65 4.40 12.43 5.93
C LEU A 65 3.70 13.60 6.64
N ARG A 66 2.64 13.29 7.39
CA ARG A 66 2.00 14.23 8.30
C ARG A 66 2.29 13.87 9.75
N ILE A 67 2.85 14.80 10.51
CA ILE A 67 3.17 14.62 11.93
C ILE A 67 2.26 15.49 12.79
N SER A 68 1.41 14.85 13.59
CA SER A 68 0.61 15.50 14.63
C SER A 68 1.37 15.50 15.96
N TRP A 69 2.01 16.63 16.27
CA TRP A 69 3.04 16.70 17.32
C TRP A 69 2.52 16.39 18.72
N ARG A 70 1.31 16.88 19.05
CA ARG A 70 0.68 16.69 20.37
C ARG A 70 0.17 15.26 20.56
N SER A 71 -0.49 14.70 19.56
CA SER A 71 -1.07 13.35 19.62
C SER A 71 -0.06 12.24 19.36
N ARG A 72 1.18 12.58 18.94
CA ARG A 72 2.23 11.63 18.55
C ARG A 72 1.85 10.77 17.36
N VAL A 73 0.90 11.21 16.55
CA VAL A 73 0.40 10.44 15.42
C VAL A 73 1.14 10.85 14.17
N ILE A 74 1.55 9.86 13.38
CA ILE A 74 1.92 10.07 11.99
C ILE A 74 0.88 9.47 11.06
N VAL A 75 0.66 10.13 9.94
CA VAL A 75 -0.06 9.60 8.79
C VAL A 75 0.88 9.66 7.61
N VAL A 76 0.96 8.55 6.88
CA VAL A 76 1.84 8.39 5.73
C VAL A 76 1.02 8.00 4.54
N ASP A 77 1.26 8.66 3.42
CA ASP A 77 0.80 8.27 2.08
C ASP A 77 2.04 8.12 1.22
N LEU A 78 2.33 6.89 0.81
CA LEU A 78 3.54 6.52 0.05
C LEU A 78 3.11 5.90 -1.26
N THR A 79 3.72 6.32 -2.36
CA THR A 79 3.72 5.58 -3.63
C THR A 79 5.12 5.05 -3.88
N VAL A 80 5.22 3.74 -4.11
CA VAL A 80 6.43 3.05 -4.53
C VAL A 80 6.25 2.61 -5.97
N THR A 81 7.09 3.11 -6.88
CA THR A 81 7.14 2.62 -8.26
C THR A 81 8.26 1.59 -8.36
N ILE A 82 7.92 0.39 -8.81
CA ILE A 82 8.82 -0.76 -8.83
C ILE A 82 9.02 -1.22 -10.27
N ARG A 83 10.27 -1.52 -10.64
CA ARG A 83 10.62 -2.27 -11.85
C ARG A 83 11.26 -3.60 -11.45
N ASN A 84 10.75 -4.69 -12.02
CA ASN A 84 11.29 -6.02 -11.75
C ASN A 84 12.61 -6.25 -12.49
N THR A 85 13.71 -6.41 -11.74
CA THR A 85 15.05 -6.69 -12.29
C THR A 85 15.58 -8.06 -11.88
N SER A 86 14.71 -8.95 -11.37
CA SER A 86 15.10 -10.20 -10.71
C SER A 86 15.36 -11.40 -11.61
N GLY A 87 15.35 -11.21 -12.94
CA GLY A 87 15.55 -12.28 -13.91
C GLY A 87 14.39 -13.27 -14.07
N ALA A 88 13.32 -13.18 -13.24
CA ALA A 88 12.05 -13.86 -13.52
C ALA A 88 10.85 -13.07 -13.01
N ALA A 89 9.64 -13.53 -13.34
CA ALA A 89 8.40 -12.91 -12.87
C ALA A 89 8.25 -13.01 -11.35
N ILE A 90 7.61 -12.00 -10.74
CA ILE A 90 7.24 -11.99 -9.30
C ILE A 90 5.75 -11.70 -9.16
N ASP A 91 5.11 -12.11 -8.06
CA ASP A 91 3.69 -11.86 -7.80
C ASP A 91 3.44 -11.11 -6.48
N ARG A 92 4.51 -10.86 -5.70
CA ARG A 92 4.46 -10.19 -4.42
C ARG A 92 5.67 -9.28 -4.24
N VAL A 93 5.46 -8.17 -3.55
CA VAL A 93 6.52 -7.32 -3.02
C VAL A 93 6.46 -7.30 -1.50
N ASP A 94 7.62 -7.47 -0.86
CA ASP A 94 7.77 -7.34 0.59
C ASP A 94 8.47 -6.00 0.92
N LEU A 95 7.88 -5.26 1.86
CA LEU A 95 8.35 -3.96 2.31
C LEU A 95 8.56 -3.99 3.82
N ASN A 96 9.61 -3.38 4.35
CA ASN A 96 9.88 -3.33 5.78
C ASN A 96 9.77 -1.92 6.35
N THR A 97 9.10 -1.78 7.49
CA THR A 97 9.04 -0.56 8.30
C THR A 97 8.96 -0.90 9.78
N ILE A 98 9.71 -0.17 10.62
CA ILE A 98 9.59 -0.35 12.08
C ILE A 98 8.33 0.28 12.65
N ALA A 99 7.63 1.13 11.89
CA ALA A 99 6.36 1.70 12.30
C ALA A 99 5.32 0.60 12.57
N ALA A 100 5.40 -0.54 11.88
CA ALA A 100 4.54 -1.69 12.12
C ALA A 100 4.67 -2.23 13.54
N LYS A 101 5.90 -2.48 14.00
CA LYS A 101 6.14 -3.05 15.32
C LYS A 101 6.17 -2.01 16.43
N LEU A 102 6.93 -0.93 16.25
CA LEU A 102 7.10 0.10 17.27
C LEU A 102 5.97 1.11 17.28
N GLY A 103 5.39 1.43 16.13
CA GLY A 103 4.34 2.44 16.02
C GLY A 103 2.90 1.91 16.11
N GLY A 104 2.71 0.59 16.20
CA GLY A 104 1.38 -0.02 16.13
C GLY A 104 0.65 0.36 14.83
N MET A 105 1.36 0.31 13.70
CA MET A 105 0.87 0.76 12.41
C MET A 105 -0.48 0.12 12.07
N ARG A 106 -1.38 0.93 11.52
CA ARG A 106 -2.64 0.49 10.93
C ARG A 106 -2.64 0.90 9.46
N LEU A 107 -2.64 -0.09 8.57
CA LEU A 107 -2.90 0.15 7.15
C LEU A 107 -4.30 0.75 6.98
N LYS A 108 -4.40 1.72 6.09
CA LYS A 108 -5.66 2.42 5.76
C LYS A 108 -6.09 2.15 4.33
N LYS A 109 -5.14 2.14 3.41
CA LYS A 109 -5.38 1.82 2.01
C LYS A 109 -4.10 1.22 1.43
N VAL A 110 -4.25 0.16 0.65
CA VAL A 110 -3.18 -0.33 -0.22
C VAL A 110 -3.77 -0.55 -1.60
N THR A 111 -3.09 -0.05 -2.63
CA THR A 111 -3.47 -0.29 -4.03
C THR A 111 -2.27 -0.67 -4.87
N VAL A 112 -2.48 -1.52 -5.86
CA VAL A 112 -1.52 -1.88 -6.90
C VAL A 112 -2.09 -1.43 -8.23
N ASP A 113 -1.38 -0.54 -8.93
CA ASP A 113 -1.82 0.07 -10.19
C ASP A 113 -3.25 0.66 -10.11
N GLY A 114 -3.56 1.29 -8.96
CA GLY A 114 -4.87 1.88 -8.66
C GLY A 114 -5.94 0.92 -8.13
N SER A 115 -5.76 -0.39 -8.30
CA SER A 115 -6.69 -1.43 -7.81
C SER A 115 -6.46 -1.77 -6.35
N ALA A 116 -7.51 -2.09 -5.58
CA ALA A 116 -7.36 -2.46 -4.17
C ALA A 116 -6.48 -3.70 -3.99
N GLY A 117 -5.47 -3.61 -3.12
CA GLY A 117 -4.51 -4.69 -2.85
C GLY A 117 -4.73 -5.33 -1.48
N ALA A 118 -4.60 -6.66 -1.41
CA ALA A 118 -4.78 -7.46 -0.19
C ALA A 118 -3.48 -7.55 0.65
N ALA A 119 -2.96 -6.41 1.09
CA ALA A 119 -1.70 -6.38 1.84
C ALA A 119 -1.86 -6.94 3.27
N THR A 120 -0.84 -7.66 3.73
CA THR A 120 -0.77 -8.18 5.11
C THR A 120 0.44 -7.62 5.84
N VAL A 121 0.36 -7.51 7.17
CA VAL A 121 1.48 -7.05 8.01
C VAL A 121 1.85 -8.15 8.98
N ARG A 122 3.12 -8.55 9.00
CA ARG A 122 3.68 -9.50 9.97
C ARG A 122 4.98 -8.96 10.54
N GLY A 123 4.98 -8.64 11.83
CA GLY A 123 6.13 -8.01 12.49
C GLY A 123 6.42 -6.63 11.92
N GLN A 124 7.49 -6.52 11.13
CA GLN A 124 7.90 -5.30 10.45
C GLN A 124 7.70 -5.35 8.92
N THR A 125 7.26 -6.49 8.40
CA THR A 125 7.09 -6.72 6.97
C THR A 125 5.64 -6.49 6.55
N ILE A 126 5.45 -5.70 5.50
CA ILE A 126 4.23 -5.54 4.74
C ILE A 126 4.40 -6.39 3.48
N SER A 127 3.59 -7.43 3.34
CA SER A 127 3.55 -8.28 2.15
C SER A 127 2.40 -7.81 1.27
N VAL A 128 2.71 -7.37 0.04
CA VAL A 128 1.75 -6.83 -0.92
C VAL A 128 1.67 -7.77 -2.14
N PRO A 129 0.60 -8.57 -2.26
CA PRO A 129 0.31 -9.30 -3.49
C PRO A 129 0.02 -8.31 -4.62
N LEU A 130 0.60 -8.55 -5.79
CA LEU A 130 0.44 -7.71 -6.99
C LEU A 130 -0.86 -8.04 -7.75
N GLY A 131 -1.49 -9.17 -7.45
CA GLY A 131 -2.69 -9.67 -8.14
C GLY A 131 -2.43 -10.23 -9.54
N ARG A 132 -1.19 -10.12 -10.03
CA ARG A 132 -0.70 -10.65 -11.30
C ARG A 132 0.81 -10.88 -11.20
N ASN A 133 1.33 -11.68 -12.12
CA ASN A 133 2.77 -11.77 -12.32
C ASN A 133 3.29 -10.48 -12.95
N LEU A 134 4.23 -9.83 -12.27
CA LEU A 134 5.04 -8.76 -12.80
C LEU A 134 6.23 -9.37 -13.54
N ALA A 135 6.17 -9.38 -14.87
CA ALA A 135 7.23 -9.89 -15.73
C ALA A 135 8.56 -9.14 -15.51
N VAL A 136 9.66 -9.75 -15.98
CA VAL A 136 10.98 -9.10 -15.96
C VAL A 136 10.93 -7.80 -16.75
N ASN A 137 11.57 -6.75 -16.23
CA ASN A 137 11.57 -5.38 -16.75
C ASN A 137 10.22 -4.64 -16.73
N ALA A 138 9.12 -5.30 -16.37
CA ALA A 138 7.85 -4.63 -16.17
C ALA A 138 7.84 -3.79 -14.89
N SER A 139 6.93 -2.82 -14.85
CA SER A 139 6.74 -1.92 -13.71
C SER A 139 5.33 -1.96 -13.14
N THR A 140 5.24 -1.63 -11.86
CA THR A 140 3.98 -1.46 -11.12
C THR A 140 4.12 -0.34 -10.10
N ALA A 141 3.00 0.29 -9.75
CA ALA A 141 2.92 1.30 -8.70
C ALA A 141 2.12 0.76 -7.50
N ILE A 142 2.75 0.73 -6.33
CA ILE A 142 2.12 0.35 -5.07
C ILE A 142 1.91 1.61 -4.23
N ARG A 143 0.66 1.94 -3.91
CA ARG A 143 0.35 3.01 -2.97
C ARG A 143 -0.06 2.45 -1.62
N ILE A 144 0.56 2.95 -0.56
CA ILE A 144 0.33 2.53 0.83
C ILE A 144 0.01 3.77 1.66
N ARG A 145 -1.16 3.76 2.29
CA ARG A 145 -1.53 4.73 3.30
C ARG A 145 -1.63 4.05 4.66
N TYR A 146 -0.97 4.60 5.67
CA TYR A 146 -1.04 4.08 7.03
C TYR A 146 -1.04 5.18 8.09
N ARG A 147 -1.40 4.78 9.32
CA ARG A 147 -1.26 5.60 10.53
C ARG A 147 -0.44 4.85 11.58
N ALA A 148 0.46 5.53 12.27
CA ALA A 148 1.21 4.98 13.40
C ALA A 148 1.29 6.00 14.55
N THR A 149 1.64 5.53 15.75
CA THR A 149 1.77 6.37 16.95
C THR A 149 3.20 6.27 17.49
N LEU A 150 3.88 7.40 17.63
CA LEU A 150 5.22 7.50 18.19
C LEU A 150 5.18 7.18 19.69
N ARG A 151 6.26 6.54 20.14
CA ARG A 151 6.51 6.31 21.57
C ARG A 151 6.81 7.63 22.27
N SER A 152 6.87 7.60 23.60
CA SER A 152 7.06 8.79 24.43
C SER A 152 8.14 8.63 25.49
N ASN A 153 8.98 7.61 25.35
CA ASN A 153 10.16 7.41 26.17
C ASN A 153 11.27 6.81 25.30
N LEU A 154 12.46 6.66 25.88
CA LEU A 154 13.66 6.15 25.21
C LEU A 154 14.00 4.70 25.61
N ALA A 155 13.18 4.06 26.43
CA ALA A 155 13.46 2.73 26.95
C ALA A 155 13.48 1.67 25.83
N GLY A 156 14.38 0.69 25.95
CA GLY A 156 14.51 -0.42 25.00
C GLY A 156 14.77 0.06 23.58
N SER A 157 13.88 -0.24 22.64
CA SER A 157 13.97 0.20 21.24
C SER A 157 13.08 1.40 20.92
N ASN A 158 12.42 2.00 21.92
CA ASN A 158 11.48 3.09 21.66
C ASN A 158 12.15 4.31 21.04
N TRP A 159 13.43 4.55 21.35
CA TRP A 159 14.21 5.66 20.80
C TRP A 159 14.19 5.74 19.26
N LEU A 160 14.08 4.61 18.55
CA LEU A 160 14.00 4.57 17.09
C LEU A 160 12.69 5.14 16.50
N PHE A 161 11.62 5.24 17.29
CA PHE A 161 10.32 5.67 16.77
C PHE A 161 9.56 6.40 17.88
N THR A 162 10.06 7.58 18.25
CA THR A 162 9.65 8.30 19.45
C THR A 162 9.37 9.77 19.18
N ARG A 163 8.58 10.35 20.07
CA ARG A 163 8.50 11.78 20.26
C ARG A 163 8.72 12.07 21.74
N THR A 164 9.90 12.53 22.09
CA THR A 164 10.29 12.85 23.48
C THR A 164 11.09 14.13 23.53
N ASN A 165 11.02 14.87 24.64
CA ASN A 165 11.82 16.10 24.86
C ASN A 165 11.76 17.12 23.70
N GLY A 166 10.63 17.19 23.00
CA GLY A 166 10.45 18.12 21.87
C GLY A 166 11.12 17.68 20.55
N ILE A 167 11.71 16.48 20.51
CA ILE A 167 12.33 15.85 19.35
C ILE A 167 11.44 14.71 18.86
N VAL A 168 11.41 14.52 17.54
CA VAL A 168 10.79 13.37 16.88
C VAL A 168 11.91 12.57 16.21
N ASP A 169 12.04 11.30 16.58
CA ASP A 169 12.85 10.32 15.88
C ASP A 169 11.91 9.37 15.11
N LEU A 170 12.16 9.27 13.81
CA LEU A 170 11.41 8.47 12.86
C LEU A 170 12.38 7.56 12.12
N TYR A 171 13.11 6.71 12.82
CA TYR A 171 13.94 5.73 12.13
C TYR A 171 13.04 4.81 11.28
N ARG A 172 13.45 4.57 10.02
CA ARG A 172 12.81 3.64 9.05
C ARG A 172 11.27 3.63 9.08
N TRP A 173 10.68 4.83 9.14
CA TRP A 173 9.22 5.01 9.06
C TRP A 173 8.71 4.67 7.66
N LEU A 174 9.46 5.04 6.62
CA LEU A 174 9.16 4.69 5.23
C LEU A 174 9.23 3.17 5.04
N PRO A 175 8.19 2.51 4.50
CA PRO A 175 8.28 1.13 4.04
C PRO A 175 9.24 0.98 2.87
N TRP A 176 10.31 0.19 3.04
CA TRP A 176 11.34 -0.04 2.04
C TRP A 176 11.26 -1.45 1.46
N VAL A 177 11.46 -1.61 0.13
CA VAL A 177 11.63 -2.94 -0.48
C VAL A 177 12.73 -3.71 0.25
N SER A 178 12.40 -4.90 0.73
CA SER A 178 13.30 -5.66 1.59
C SER A 178 12.87 -7.12 1.68
N ARG A 179 13.78 -8.02 2.06
CA ARG A 179 13.43 -9.40 2.43
C ARG A 179 12.53 -9.41 3.66
N ARG A 180 11.67 -10.43 3.76
CA ARG A 180 10.94 -10.71 5.00
C ARG A 180 11.94 -11.03 6.11
N THR A 181 11.97 -10.19 7.14
CA THR A 181 12.84 -10.38 8.30
C THR A 181 12.02 -10.17 9.57
N PRO A 182 12.00 -11.13 10.51
CA PRO A 182 11.33 -10.92 11.79
C PRO A 182 11.96 -9.73 12.53
N PHE A 183 11.16 -9.01 13.30
CA PHE A 183 11.69 -8.01 14.21
C PHE A 183 12.35 -8.74 15.38
N GLN A 184 13.68 -8.78 15.42
CA GLN A 184 14.47 -9.40 16.49
C GLN A 184 15.25 -8.33 17.25
N ARG A 185 15.59 -8.62 18.52
CA ARG A 185 16.45 -7.79 19.38
C ARG A 185 17.30 -8.69 20.29
N PRO A 186 18.55 -8.29 20.64
CA PRO A 186 19.23 -7.08 20.19
C PRO A 186 19.55 -7.13 18.69
N ASN A 187 19.30 -6.03 17.97
CA ASN A 187 19.77 -5.89 16.60
C ASN A 187 21.14 -5.24 16.68
N HIS A 188 22.20 -6.00 16.44
CA HIS A 188 23.53 -5.44 16.23
C HIS A 188 23.57 -4.93 14.77
N GLY A 189 23.69 -3.61 14.60
CA GLY A 189 23.66 -2.96 13.28
C GLY A 189 22.26 -2.76 12.68
N ASP A 190 22.24 -2.46 11.39
CA ASP A 190 21.02 -2.29 10.58
C ASP A 190 20.74 -3.60 9.80
N PRO A 191 19.83 -4.49 10.27
CA PRO A 191 19.58 -5.78 9.63
C PRO A 191 18.77 -5.67 8.34
N PHE A 192 18.35 -4.46 7.96
CA PHE A 192 17.48 -4.24 6.83
C PHE A 192 18.30 -4.19 5.53
N VAL A 193 18.16 -5.22 4.71
CA VAL A 193 18.68 -5.21 3.36
C VAL A 193 17.69 -4.46 2.49
N THR A 194 18.11 -3.32 1.95
CA THR A 194 17.31 -2.48 1.05
C THR A 194 18.11 -2.30 -0.24
N PRO A 195 17.57 -2.62 -1.42
CA PRO A 195 18.23 -2.24 -2.67
C PRO A 195 18.31 -0.71 -2.75
N SER A 196 19.35 -0.20 -3.41
CA SER A 196 19.51 1.23 -3.64
C SER A 196 18.31 1.77 -4.42
N SER A 197 17.73 2.88 -3.95
CA SER A 197 16.72 3.64 -4.68
C SER A 197 17.37 4.69 -5.57
N ARG A 198 16.88 4.87 -6.80
CA ARG A 198 17.35 5.96 -7.67
C ARG A 198 16.81 7.32 -7.26
N SER A 199 15.67 7.36 -6.57
CA SER A 199 15.06 8.62 -6.12
C SER A 199 14.11 8.39 -4.95
N VAL A 200 14.17 9.32 -4.00
CA VAL A 200 13.28 9.37 -2.84
C VAL A 200 12.86 10.81 -2.66
N THR A 201 11.59 11.09 -2.94
CA THR A 201 10.97 12.39 -2.68
C THR A 201 10.13 12.30 -1.41
N VAL A 202 10.34 13.25 -0.50
CA VAL A 202 9.64 13.29 0.78
C VAL A 202 9.07 14.68 1.00
N ARG A 203 7.77 14.75 1.24
CA ARG A 203 7.08 15.94 1.73
C ARG A 203 6.71 15.74 3.19
N ILE A 204 7.13 16.67 4.04
CA ILE A 204 6.87 16.60 5.48
C ILE A 204 5.99 17.78 5.88
N GLU A 205 4.80 17.46 6.38
CA GLU A 205 3.88 18.40 6.98
C GLU A 205 3.83 18.14 8.49
N THR A 206 3.87 19.21 9.28
CA THR A 206 3.85 19.10 10.74
C THR A 206 2.85 20.06 11.34
N SER A 207 2.19 19.62 12.41
CA SER A 207 1.19 20.45 13.13
C SER A 207 1.82 21.58 13.96
N ARG A 208 3.14 21.79 13.86
CA ARG A 208 3.89 22.86 14.51
C ARG A 208 4.95 23.35 13.54
N ARG A 209 5.39 24.61 13.65
CA ARG A 209 6.54 25.07 12.86
C ARG A 209 7.80 24.26 13.20
N LEU A 210 8.49 23.78 12.17
CA LEU A 210 9.83 23.20 12.32
C LEU A 210 10.89 24.27 12.08
N VAL A 211 12.02 24.10 12.76
CA VAL A 211 13.27 24.79 12.44
C VAL A 211 14.21 23.70 11.95
N LEU A 212 14.71 23.85 10.74
CA LEU A 212 15.77 22.97 10.24
C LEU A 212 17.04 23.33 10.99
N ALA A 213 17.70 22.33 11.57
CA ALA A 213 19.04 22.53 12.09
C ALA A 213 19.96 22.81 10.89
N THR A 214 20.62 23.96 10.91
CA THR A 214 21.66 24.37 9.96
C THR A 214 23.02 24.08 10.54
#